data_AF-A0A2T1C332-F1
#
_entry.id   AF-A0A2T1C332-F1
#
_cell.length_a   1.000
_cell.length_b   1.000
_cell.length_c   1.000
_cell.angle_alpha   90.00
_cell.angle_beta   90.00
_cell.angle_gamma   90.00
#
_symmetry.space_group_name_H-M   'P 1'
#
loop_
_entity.id
_entity.type
_entity.pdbx_description
1 polymer ?
#
loop_
_entity_poly.entity_id
_entity_poly.type
_entity_poly.pdbx_seq_one_letter_code
_entity_poly.pdbx_strand_id
1 'polypeptide(L)'
;MESKELKFVLKLLGCTEYRSLVSASIFDSFKQDKTKICRALSDRGLIDFEREITNLRITSAGKNVLKMDMTKLPISPVEYKLLQVLLKAGGKLIPSQIKGMKNVKVAERDRLVQSLAERGLVAMESGMKRQKCEVWITEAGLNYLRNEFTGSGTQAVISLDLLSNYLQFMRKSVDRHQSTQKVTPNQKPTDEGILETIRELGRVTS
;
A
#
# COMPACT_ATOMS: atom_id res chain seq x y z
N MET A 1 11.04 11.83 -10.39
CA MET A 1 11.03 10.35 -10.25
C MET A 1 12.22 9.80 -11.02
N GLU A 2 12.96 8.83 -10.47
CA GLU A 2 14.13 8.24 -11.15
C GLU A 2 13.71 7.29 -12.29
N SER A 3 14.57 7.09 -13.29
CA SER A 3 14.32 6.21 -14.46
C SER A 3 13.88 4.79 -14.07
N LYS A 4 14.55 4.15 -13.10
CA LYS A 4 14.20 2.80 -12.64
C LYS A 4 12.84 2.76 -11.93
N GLU A 5 12.55 3.77 -11.11
CA GLU A 5 11.28 3.91 -10.40
C GLU A 5 10.13 4.09 -11.38
N LEU A 6 10.31 4.95 -12.39
CA LEU A 6 9.33 5.16 -13.45
C LEU A 6 9.06 3.86 -14.20
N LYS A 7 10.10 3.16 -14.66
CA LYS A 7 9.93 1.85 -15.32
C LYS A 7 9.19 0.85 -14.44
N PHE A 8 9.46 0.84 -13.14
CA PHE A 8 8.78 -0.04 -12.18
C PHE A 8 7.29 0.27 -12.12
N VAL A 9 6.91 1.54 -11.93
CA VAL A 9 5.51 1.98 -11.87
C VAL A 9 4.79 1.74 -13.20
N LEU A 10 5.42 2.04 -14.35
CA LEU A 10 4.81 1.80 -15.66
C LEU A 10 4.60 0.30 -15.97
N LYS A 11 5.46 -0.58 -15.46
CA LYS A 11 5.23 -2.04 -15.53
C LYS A 11 4.02 -2.43 -14.67
N LEU A 12 3.92 -1.88 -13.46
CA LEU A 12 2.81 -2.14 -12.55
C LEU A 12 1.47 -1.60 -13.10
N LEU A 13 1.47 -0.47 -13.81
CA LEU A 13 0.30 0.07 -14.52
C LEU A 13 -0.26 -0.90 -15.58
N GLY A 14 0.60 -1.71 -16.19
CA GLY A 14 0.20 -2.73 -17.16
C GLY A 14 -0.40 -3.99 -16.53
N CYS A 15 -0.36 -4.11 -15.20
CA CYS A 15 -0.96 -5.23 -14.49
C CYS A 15 -2.45 -5.02 -14.21
N THR A 16 -3.19 -6.12 -14.09
CA THR A 16 -4.57 -6.11 -13.63
C THR A 16 -4.66 -5.43 -12.26
N GLU A 17 -5.62 -4.49 -12.12
CA GLU A 17 -5.80 -3.67 -10.91
C GLU A 17 -4.54 -2.94 -10.42
N TYR A 18 -3.58 -2.71 -11.32
CA TYR A 18 -2.30 -2.07 -11.01
C TYR A 18 -1.53 -2.79 -9.89
N ARG A 19 -1.68 -4.11 -9.81
CA ARG A 19 -1.22 -4.95 -8.70
C ARG A 19 -0.47 -6.17 -9.22
N SER A 20 0.61 -6.56 -8.54
CA SER A 20 1.40 -7.74 -8.92
C SER A 20 2.27 -8.24 -7.78
N LEU A 21 2.77 -9.47 -7.90
CA LEU A 21 3.81 -9.98 -7.01
C LEU A 21 5.14 -9.31 -7.32
N VAL A 22 5.88 -8.90 -6.29
CA VAL A 22 7.23 -8.30 -6.45
C VAL A 22 8.22 -9.31 -7.05
N SER A 23 7.97 -10.60 -6.84
CA SER A 23 8.71 -11.71 -7.44
C SER A 23 8.29 -12.05 -8.87
N ALA A 24 7.28 -11.39 -9.45
CA ALA A 24 6.86 -11.65 -10.82
C ALA A 24 7.97 -11.31 -11.83
N SER A 25 8.02 -12.08 -12.92
CA SER A 25 9.06 -11.98 -13.96
C SER A 25 9.12 -10.61 -14.64
N ILE A 26 7.99 -9.89 -14.68
CA ILE A 26 7.93 -8.52 -15.20
C ILE A 26 8.91 -7.57 -14.49
N PHE A 27 9.32 -7.89 -13.25
CA PHE A 27 10.25 -7.11 -12.45
C PHE A 27 11.68 -7.68 -12.43
N ASP A 28 12.02 -8.70 -13.21
CA ASP A 28 13.34 -9.32 -13.17
C ASP A 28 14.50 -8.40 -13.57
N SER A 29 14.20 -7.32 -14.28
CA SER A 29 15.16 -6.25 -14.58
C SER A 29 15.61 -5.45 -13.35
N PHE A 30 14.96 -5.60 -12.19
CA PHE A 30 15.23 -4.82 -10.98
C PHE A 30 15.87 -5.63 -9.84
N LYS A 31 16.36 -6.85 -10.11
CA LYS A 31 16.79 -7.87 -9.10
C LYS A 31 17.31 -7.33 -7.76
N GLN A 32 18.36 -6.50 -7.76
CA GLN A 32 18.99 -6.01 -6.52
C GLN A 32 18.27 -4.78 -5.91
N ASP A 33 17.52 -4.04 -6.73
CA ASP A 33 16.92 -2.76 -6.35
C ASP A 33 15.43 -2.86 -6.00
N LYS A 34 14.75 -4.00 -6.21
CA LYS A 34 13.29 -4.17 -6.01
C LYS A 34 12.81 -3.59 -4.69
N THR A 35 13.37 -4.05 -3.57
CA THR A 35 12.96 -3.60 -2.23
C THR A 35 13.26 -2.12 -2.00
N LYS A 36 14.37 -1.61 -2.53
CA LYS A 36 14.74 -0.20 -2.41
C LYS A 36 13.78 0.70 -3.20
N ILE A 37 13.47 0.33 -4.44
CA ILE A 37 12.49 1.00 -5.30
C ILE A 37 11.11 0.99 -4.63
N CYS A 38 10.66 -0.16 -4.11
CA CYS A 38 9.36 -0.25 -3.45
C CYS A 38 9.27 0.66 -2.22
N ARG A 39 10.33 0.70 -1.38
CA ARG A 39 10.39 1.60 -0.23
C ARG A 39 10.36 3.07 -0.67
N ALA A 40 11.23 3.48 -1.60
CA ALA A 40 11.30 4.87 -2.06
C ALA A 40 10.01 5.36 -2.72
N LEU A 41 9.30 4.49 -3.44
CA LEU A 41 7.98 4.81 -4.01
C LEU A 41 6.87 4.83 -2.94
N SER A 42 6.94 3.95 -1.95
CA SER A 42 6.00 3.90 -0.83
C SER A 42 6.16 5.07 0.14
N ASP A 43 7.39 5.52 0.39
CA ASP A 43 7.70 6.70 1.22
C ASP A 43 7.13 7.99 0.59
N ARG A 44 6.97 8.02 -0.74
CA ARG A 44 6.28 9.10 -1.48
C ARG A 44 4.77 8.85 -1.65
N GLY A 45 4.25 7.77 -1.08
CA GLY A 45 2.84 7.40 -1.17
C GLY A 45 2.38 6.98 -2.56
N LEU A 46 3.28 6.66 -3.51
CA LEU A 46 2.94 6.34 -4.90
C LEU A 46 2.57 4.87 -5.11
N ILE A 47 3.16 3.99 -4.31
CA ILE A 47 2.81 2.57 -4.29
C ILE A 47 2.64 2.12 -2.84
N ASP A 48 2.00 0.98 -2.66
CA ASP A 48 1.96 0.29 -1.38
C ASP A 48 2.19 -1.21 -1.59
N PHE A 49 2.50 -1.91 -0.52
CA PHE A 49 2.84 -3.33 -0.56
C PHE A 49 2.36 -4.08 0.68
N GLU A 50 2.23 -5.40 0.52
CA GLU A 50 1.85 -6.29 1.61
C GLU A 50 2.95 -6.32 2.68
N ARG A 51 2.55 -6.08 3.94
CA ARG A 51 3.44 -6.03 5.09
C ARG A 51 3.31 -7.29 5.93
N GLU A 52 4.41 -7.71 6.52
CA GLU A 52 4.43 -8.72 7.57
C GLU A 52 5.23 -8.23 8.78
N ILE A 53 4.98 -8.84 9.93
CA ILE A 53 5.75 -8.56 11.14
C ILE A 53 7.15 -9.16 10.95
N THR A 54 8.15 -8.29 10.84
CA THR A 54 9.54 -8.71 10.58
C THR A 54 10.32 -8.91 11.86
N ASN A 55 10.13 -8.05 12.85
CA ASN A 55 10.82 -8.16 14.14
C ASN A 55 9.87 -7.85 15.30
N LEU A 56 10.09 -8.58 16.38
CA LEU A 56 9.51 -8.39 17.69
C LEU A 56 10.61 -8.23 18.71
N ARG A 57 10.42 -7.30 19.63
CA ARG A 57 11.27 -7.17 20.82
C ARG A 57 10.43 -6.83 22.03
N ILE A 58 10.82 -7.37 23.18
CA ILE A 58 10.20 -6.96 24.44
C ILE A 58 10.62 -5.54 24.80
N THR A 59 9.67 -4.70 25.21
CA THR A 59 9.96 -3.34 25.70
C THR A 59 10.40 -3.38 27.16
N SER A 60 10.91 -2.26 27.69
CA SER A 60 11.19 -2.13 29.12
C SER A 60 9.95 -2.38 29.99
N ALA A 61 8.77 -1.95 29.53
CA ALA A 61 7.50 -2.22 30.20
C ALA A 61 7.18 -3.72 30.22
N GLY A 62 7.32 -4.41 29.09
CA GLY A 62 7.15 -5.86 29.02
C GLY A 62 8.12 -6.63 29.93
N LYS A 63 9.37 -6.16 30.06
CA LYS A 63 10.35 -6.75 30.99
C LYS A 63 9.94 -6.58 32.44
N ASN A 64 9.37 -5.44 32.81
CA ASN A 64 8.93 -5.17 34.18
C ASN A 64 7.71 -6.02 34.55
N VAL A 65 6.79 -6.21 33.61
CA VAL A 65 5.65 -7.12 33.76
C VAL A 65 6.11 -8.54 34.13
N LEU A 66 7.20 -9.05 33.54
CA LEU A 66 7.72 -10.38 33.86
C LEU A 66 8.28 -10.51 35.29
N LYS A 67 8.56 -9.39 35.97
CA LYS A 67 9.04 -9.36 37.36
C LYS A 67 7.92 -9.25 38.39
N MET A 68 6.69 -8.96 37.95
CA MET A 68 5.53 -8.82 38.81
C MET A 68 4.81 -10.16 39.00
N ASP A 69 4.02 -10.26 40.07
CA ASP A 69 3.20 -11.44 40.34
C ASP A 69 2.09 -11.58 39.28
N MET A 70 2.11 -12.71 38.58
CA MET A 70 1.21 -13.01 37.45
C MET A 70 -0.27 -13.01 37.86
N THR A 71 -0.57 -13.31 39.12
CA THR A 71 -1.95 -13.35 39.65
C THR A 71 -2.62 -11.98 39.70
N LYS A 72 -1.84 -10.90 39.63
CA LYS A 72 -2.32 -9.51 39.73
C LYS A 72 -2.32 -8.77 38.40
N LEU A 73 -1.93 -9.43 37.31
CA LEU A 73 -1.78 -8.81 36.00
C LEU A 73 -2.91 -9.22 35.05
N PRO A 74 -3.47 -8.27 34.27
CA PRO A 74 -4.46 -8.56 33.23
C PRO A 74 -3.77 -9.12 31.97
N ILE A 75 -3.05 -10.23 32.12
CA ILE A 75 -2.25 -10.86 31.06
C ILE A 75 -2.54 -12.36 31.04
N SER A 76 -2.85 -12.89 29.86
CA SER A 76 -3.13 -14.31 29.73
C SER A 76 -1.86 -15.16 29.89
N PRO A 77 -1.98 -16.44 30.26
CA PRO A 77 -0.81 -17.34 30.32
C PRO A 77 -0.05 -17.45 29.00
N VAL A 78 -0.76 -17.35 27.87
CA VAL A 78 -0.16 -17.40 26.53
C VAL A 78 0.66 -16.13 26.23
N GLU A 79 0.12 -14.96 26.61
CA GLU A 79 0.82 -13.68 26.49
C GLU A 79 2.07 -13.61 27.36
N TYR A 80 1.96 -14.06 28.61
CA TYR A 80 3.09 -14.11 29.54
C TYR A 80 4.21 -15.01 29.00
N LYS A 81 3.86 -16.18 28.44
CA LYS A 81 4.82 -17.08 27.78
C LYS A 81 5.48 -16.42 26.57
N LEU A 82 4.76 -15.61 25.78
CA LEU A 82 5.37 -14.84 24.68
C LEU A 82 6.44 -13.89 25.20
N LEU A 83 6.10 -13.10 26.21
CA LEU A 83 7.01 -12.13 26.81
C LEU A 83 8.28 -12.83 27.34
N GLN A 84 8.14 -13.99 27.98
CA GLN A 84 9.30 -14.77 28.40
C GLN A 84 10.18 -15.23 27.24
N VAL A 85 9.59 -15.69 26.13
CA VAL A 85 10.35 -16.09 24.93
C VAL A 85 11.10 -14.90 24.35
N LEU A 86 10.45 -13.73 24.25
CA LEU A 86 11.09 -12.51 23.76
C LEU A 86 12.19 -12.01 24.70
N LEU A 87 12.02 -12.14 26.02
CA LEU A 87 13.05 -11.81 27.01
C LEU A 87 14.27 -12.72 26.84
N LYS A 88 14.05 -14.05 26.74
CA LYS A 88 15.12 -15.03 26.56
C LYS A 88 15.87 -14.88 25.24
N ALA A 89 15.19 -14.42 24.18
CA ALA A 89 15.83 -14.14 22.90
C ALA A 89 16.84 -12.97 22.98
N GLY A 90 16.71 -12.08 23.96
CA GLY A 90 17.66 -10.99 24.22
C GLY A 90 17.72 -9.89 23.14
N GLY A 91 16.99 -10.04 22.03
CA GLY A 91 17.04 -9.15 20.87
C GLY A 91 15.81 -9.23 19.98
N LYS A 92 15.97 -8.83 18.71
CA LYS A 92 14.90 -8.89 17.70
C LYS A 92 14.63 -10.35 17.32
N LEU A 93 13.36 -10.75 17.36
CA LEU A 93 12.92 -12.08 16.98
C LEU A 93 11.88 -12.01 15.87
N ILE A 94 11.98 -12.89 14.88
CA ILE A 94 10.97 -13.03 13.83
C ILE A 94 9.82 -13.88 14.39
N PRO A 95 8.54 -13.54 14.14
CA PRO A 95 7.41 -14.32 14.67
C PRO A 95 7.49 -15.83 14.36
N SER A 96 8.02 -16.21 13.19
CA SER A 96 8.20 -17.61 12.79
C SER A 96 9.24 -18.38 13.63
N GLN A 97 10.10 -17.67 14.37
CA GLN A 97 11.15 -18.24 15.20
C GLN A 97 10.75 -18.39 16.68
N ILE A 98 9.52 -18.02 17.06
CA ILE A 98 9.00 -18.15 18.42
C ILE A 98 8.84 -19.64 18.77
N LYS A 99 9.89 -20.21 19.38
CA LYS A 99 9.87 -21.58 19.91
C LYS A 99 8.91 -21.66 21.10
N GLY A 100 8.02 -22.66 21.12
CA GLY A 100 7.06 -22.88 22.22
C GLY A 100 5.63 -22.37 21.97
N MET A 101 5.37 -21.79 20.80
CA MET A 101 4.03 -21.45 20.29
C MET A 101 3.63 -22.20 19.03
N LYS A 102 4.27 -23.34 18.75
CA LYS A 102 4.00 -24.14 17.54
C LYS A 102 2.53 -24.57 17.41
N ASN A 103 1.80 -24.62 18.51
CA ASN A 103 0.40 -25.04 18.56
C ASN A 103 -0.59 -23.85 18.44
N VAL A 104 -0.10 -22.60 18.45
CA VAL A 104 -0.93 -21.41 18.26
C VAL A 104 -1.06 -21.15 16.77
N LYS A 105 -2.30 -20.96 16.28
CA LYS A 105 -2.52 -20.64 14.86
C LYS A 105 -1.84 -19.31 14.52
N VAL A 106 -1.32 -19.18 13.30
CA VAL A 106 -0.60 -17.97 12.84
C VAL A 106 -1.43 -16.69 13.08
N ALA A 107 -2.71 -16.72 12.69
CA ALA A 107 -3.61 -15.57 12.86
C ALA A 107 -3.83 -15.19 14.33
N GLU A 108 -3.86 -16.18 15.23
CA GLU A 108 -4.05 -15.96 16.66
C GLU A 108 -2.79 -15.39 17.31
N ARG A 109 -1.61 -15.89 16.89
CA ARG A 109 -0.31 -15.34 17.31
C ARG A 109 -0.18 -13.88 16.91
N ASP A 110 -0.54 -13.54 15.67
CA ASP A 110 -0.40 -12.16 15.17
C ASP A 110 -1.35 -11.21 15.89
N ARG A 111 -2.59 -11.63 16.20
CA ARG A 111 -3.51 -10.87 17.08
C ARG A 111 -2.95 -10.66 18.48
N LEU A 112 -2.35 -11.68 19.06
CA LEU A 112 -1.77 -11.62 20.40
C LEU A 112 -0.56 -10.68 20.45
N VAL A 113 0.30 -10.74 19.43
CA VAL A 113 1.42 -9.82 19.25
C VAL A 113 0.92 -8.38 19.09
N GLN A 114 -0.13 -8.16 18.30
CA GLN A 114 -0.73 -6.85 18.09
C GLN A 114 -1.29 -6.27 19.40
N SER A 115 -2.07 -7.06 20.14
CA SER A 115 -2.60 -6.64 21.46
C SER A 115 -1.50 -6.30 22.48
N LEU A 116 -0.38 -7.01 22.46
CA LEU A 116 0.76 -6.70 23.33
C LEU A 116 1.53 -5.45 22.88
N ALA A 117 1.55 -5.18 21.57
CA ALA A 117 2.13 -3.97 21.02
C ALA A 117 1.28 -2.73 21.34
N GLU A 118 -0.04 -2.84 21.26
CA GLU A 118 -1.00 -1.79 21.64
C GLU A 118 -0.87 -1.43 23.13
N ARG A 119 -0.60 -2.42 24.00
CA ARG A 119 -0.30 -2.21 25.43
C ARG A 119 1.14 -1.73 25.70
N GLY A 120 1.96 -1.54 24.66
CA GLY A 120 3.35 -1.10 24.79
C GLY A 120 4.28 -2.13 25.44
N LEU A 121 3.88 -3.39 25.57
CA LEU A 121 4.69 -4.46 26.18
C LEU A 121 5.68 -5.07 25.17
N VAL A 122 5.36 -5.00 23.89
CA VAL A 122 6.19 -5.46 22.78
C VAL A 122 6.33 -4.34 21.75
N ALA A 123 7.52 -4.16 21.20
CA ALA A 123 7.72 -3.31 20.03
C ALA A 123 7.75 -4.19 18.78
N MET A 124 6.98 -3.77 17.78
CA MET A 124 6.76 -4.47 16.53
C MET A 124 7.32 -3.65 15.37
N GLU A 125 8.14 -4.28 14.53
CA GLU A 125 8.58 -3.70 13.26
C GLU A 125 7.94 -4.48 12.11
N SER A 126 7.07 -3.80 11.37
CA SER A 126 6.49 -4.33 10.14
C SER A 126 7.36 -3.95 8.96
N GLY A 127 7.50 -4.88 8.02
CA GLY A 127 8.27 -4.67 6.80
C GLY A 127 7.59 -5.36 5.62
N MET A 128 8.18 -5.17 4.45
CA MET A 128 7.73 -5.84 3.24
C MET A 128 7.77 -7.36 3.42
N LYS A 129 6.68 -8.05 3.07
CA LYS A 129 6.56 -9.49 3.19
C LYS A 129 7.69 -10.21 2.44
N ARG A 130 8.30 -11.23 3.04
CA ARG A 130 9.44 -11.94 2.41
C ARG A 130 9.01 -12.85 1.26
N GLN A 131 7.80 -13.41 1.33
CA GLN A 131 7.31 -14.41 0.39
C GLN A 131 5.99 -13.96 -0.21
N LYS A 132 5.85 -14.09 -1.53
CA LYS A 132 4.64 -13.70 -2.28
C LYS A 132 4.13 -12.31 -1.91
N CYS A 133 5.04 -11.35 -1.73
CA CYS A 133 4.68 -9.97 -1.43
C CYS A 133 4.03 -9.33 -2.64
N GLU A 134 2.82 -8.85 -2.44
CA GLU A 134 2.09 -8.10 -3.43
C GLU A 134 2.40 -6.60 -3.32
N VAL A 135 2.48 -5.93 -4.46
CA VAL A 135 2.69 -4.48 -4.60
C VAL A 135 1.62 -3.92 -5.52
N TRP A 136 1.14 -2.71 -5.22
CA TRP A 136 0.12 -2.04 -6.03
C TRP A 136 0.34 -0.52 -6.05
N ILE A 137 -0.16 0.14 -7.08
CA ILE A 137 -0.18 1.61 -7.14
C ILE A 137 -1.30 2.10 -6.23
N THR A 138 -1.01 3.08 -5.38
CA THR A 138 -2.02 3.72 -4.52
C THR A 138 -2.91 4.66 -5.33
N GLU A 139 -4.03 5.08 -4.75
CA GLU A 139 -4.84 6.13 -5.35
C GLU A 139 -4.06 7.43 -5.54
N ALA A 140 -3.26 7.82 -4.55
CA ALA A 140 -2.36 8.98 -4.64
C ALA A 140 -1.34 8.81 -5.78
N GLY A 141 -0.78 7.61 -5.96
CA GLY A 141 0.12 7.30 -7.06
C GLY A 141 -0.54 7.41 -8.43
N LEU A 142 -1.76 6.89 -8.58
CA LEU A 142 -2.53 7.04 -9.81
C LEU A 142 -2.86 8.50 -10.09
N ASN A 143 -3.22 9.28 -9.06
CA ASN A 143 -3.50 10.71 -9.20
C ASN A 143 -2.25 11.48 -9.64
N TYR A 144 -1.12 11.23 -8.99
CA TYR A 144 0.17 11.80 -9.35
C TYR A 144 0.52 11.48 -10.81
N LEU A 145 0.41 10.22 -11.23
CA LEU A 145 0.69 9.80 -12.60
C LEU A 145 -0.20 10.49 -13.64
N ARG A 146 -1.46 10.79 -13.28
CA ARG A 146 -2.42 11.42 -14.20
C ARG A 146 -2.22 12.92 -14.32
N ASN A 147 -2.06 13.58 -13.19
CA ASN A 147 -2.23 15.04 -13.08
C ASN A 147 -0.90 15.78 -12.91
N GLU A 148 0.09 15.15 -12.30
CA GLU A 148 1.32 15.83 -11.86
C GLU A 148 2.56 15.32 -12.61
N PHE A 149 2.51 14.10 -13.12
CA PHE A 149 3.67 13.49 -13.76
C PHE A 149 3.96 14.14 -15.12
N THR A 150 5.03 14.94 -15.16
CA THR A 150 5.63 15.43 -16.39
C THR A 150 6.90 14.62 -16.71
N GLY A 151 6.92 13.93 -17.84
CA GLY A 151 8.13 13.30 -18.35
C GLY A 151 9.16 14.38 -18.72
N SER A 152 10.27 14.46 -17.98
CA SER A 152 11.38 15.36 -18.29
C SER A 152 12.66 14.55 -18.56
N GLY A 153 13.34 14.87 -19.65
CA GLY A 153 14.59 14.21 -20.07
C GLY A 153 14.82 14.30 -21.58
N THR A 154 16.09 14.20 -22.00
CA THR A 154 16.53 14.26 -23.40
C THR A 154 16.59 12.91 -24.12
N GLN A 155 16.43 11.79 -23.40
CA GLN A 155 16.38 10.44 -23.96
C GLN A 155 15.06 9.76 -23.60
N ALA A 156 14.48 9.02 -24.55
CA ALA A 156 13.32 8.19 -24.31
C ALA A 156 13.70 7.04 -23.37
N VAL A 157 13.50 7.25 -22.07
CA VAL A 157 13.74 6.24 -21.03
C VAL A 157 12.73 5.07 -21.11
N ILE A 158 11.68 5.21 -21.91
CA ILE A 158 10.47 4.38 -21.88
C ILE A 158 10.39 3.56 -23.18
N SER A 159 10.28 2.23 -23.08
CA SER A 159 10.00 1.38 -24.24
C SER A 159 8.56 1.57 -24.73
N LEU A 160 8.27 1.19 -25.97
CA LEU A 160 6.92 1.32 -26.54
C LEU A 160 5.86 0.62 -25.68
N ASP A 161 6.17 -0.54 -25.09
CA ASP A 161 5.27 -1.26 -24.19
C ASP A 161 4.91 -0.46 -22.93
N LEU A 162 5.90 0.21 -22.33
CA LEU A 162 5.69 1.01 -21.13
C LEU A 162 4.89 2.28 -21.44
N LEU A 163 5.12 2.88 -22.61
CA LEU A 163 4.32 3.98 -23.11
C LEU A 163 2.89 3.54 -23.38
N SER A 164 2.71 2.35 -23.97
CA SER A 164 1.39 1.76 -24.22
C SER A 164 0.61 1.56 -22.92
N ASN A 165 1.24 1.03 -21.87
CA ASN A 165 0.64 0.90 -20.53
C ASN A 165 0.18 2.26 -19.99
N TYR A 166 1.01 3.28 -20.11
CA TYR A 166 0.68 4.63 -19.66
C TYR A 166 -0.49 5.25 -20.46
N LEU A 167 -0.47 5.14 -21.79
CA LEU A 167 -1.54 5.64 -22.65
C LEU A 167 -2.87 4.93 -22.38
N GLN A 168 -2.84 3.61 -22.16
CA GLN A 168 -4.04 2.86 -21.80
C GLN A 168 -4.60 3.31 -20.44
N PHE A 169 -3.73 3.57 -19.46
CA PHE A 169 -4.13 4.15 -18.18
C PHE A 169 -4.76 5.55 -18.35
N MET A 170 -4.17 6.41 -19.18
CA MET A 170 -4.70 7.75 -19.44
C MET A 170 -6.07 7.70 -20.12
N ARG A 171 -6.27 6.85 -21.14
CA ARG A 171 -7.58 6.66 -21.79
C ARG A 171 -8.65 6.23 -20.78
N LYS A 172 -8.38 5.18 -20.00
CA LYS A 172 -9.28 4.69 -18.93
C LYS A 172 -9.56 5.72 -17.83
N SER A 173 -8.69 6.71 -17.69
CA SER A 173 -8.86 7.79 -16.72
C SER A 173 -9.78 8.90 -17.25
N VAL A 174 -9.68 9.22 -18.54
CA VAL A 174 -10.57 10.18 -19.22
C VAL A 174 -12.01 9.65 -19.27
N ASP A 175 -12.19 8.37 -19.60
CA ASP A 175 -13.53 7.75 -19.65
C ASP A 175 -14.24 7.78 -18.29
N ARG A 176 -13.50 7.68 -17.18
CA ARG A 176 -14.05 7.78 -15.82
C ARG A 176 -14.48 9.20 -15.44
N HIS A 177 -13.81 10.23 -15.96
CA HIS A 177 -14.24 11.61 -15.78
C HIS A 177 -15.48 11.95 -16.61
N GLN A 178 -15.68 11.30 -17.77
CA GLN A 178 -16.93 11.44 -18.53
C GLN A 178 -18.11 10.71 -17.88
N SER A 179 -17.88 9.60 -17.16
CA SER A 179 -18.97 8.87 -16.49
C SER A 179 -19.49 9.54 -15.21
N THR A 180 -18.74 10.49 -14.62
CA THR A 180 -19.22 11.34 -13.51
C THR A 180 -19.94 12.60 -13.99
N GLN A 181 -19.79 12.96 -15.26
CA GLN A 181 -20.82 13.72 -15.96
C GLN A 181 -21.90 12.75 -16.43
N LYS A 182 -22.81 12.37 -15.52
CA LYS A 182 -24.15 11.96 -15.95
C LYS A 182 -24.80 13.17 -16.62
N VAL A 183 -24.46 13.41 -17.89
CA VAL A 183 -25.43 13.96 -18.82
C VAL A 183 -26.42 12.82 -18.99
N THR A 184 -27.52 12.88 -18.25
CA THR A 184 -28.63 11.94 -18.38
C THR A 184 -29.02 11.94 -19.87
N PRO A 185 -28.76 10.87 -20.63
CA PRO A 185 -29.30 10.81 -21.97
C PRO A 185 -30.79 10.55 -21.79
N ASN A 186 -31.63 11.43 -22.36
CA ASN A 186 -33.06 11.20 -22.59
C ASN A 186 -34.07 11.79 -21.58
N GLN A 187 -33.86 13.03 -21.10
CA GLN A 187 -35.01 13.90 -20.83
C GLN A 187 -35.13 14.90 -21.98
N LYS A 188 -36.24 14.82 -22.72
CA LYS A 188 -36.65 15.86 -23.66
C LYS A 188 -36.61 17.18 -22.88
N PRO A 189 -35.82 18.18 -23.28
CA PRO A 189 -35.73 19.42 -22.52
C PRO A 189 -37.14 20.03 -22.46
N THR A 190 -37.59 20.36 -21.25
CA THR A 190 -38.87 21.04 -21.03
C THR A 190 -38.80 22.40 -21.71
N ASP A 191 -39.91 22.86 -22.27
CA ASP A 191 -39.97 24.13 -23.01
C ASP A 191 -39.46 25.31 -22.14
N GLU A 192 -39.67 25.28 -20.82
CA GLU A 192 -39.08 26.25 -19.89
C GLU A 192 -37.54 26.22 -19.87
N GLY A 193 -36.92 25.04 -19.89
CA GLY A 193 -35.46 24.90 -19.87
C GLY A 193 -34.80 25.39 -21.16
N ILE A 194 -35.50 25.24 -22.29
CA ILE A 194 -35.06 25.78 -23.59
C ILE A 194 -35.08 27.31 -23.56
N LEU A 195 -36.16 27.90 -23.03
CA LEU A 195 -36.32 29.36 -22.94
C LEU A 195 -35.30 30.01 -21.99
N GLU A 196 -34.98 29.36 -20.86
CA GLU A 196 -33.95 29.82 -19.93
C GLU A 196 -32.56 29.86 -20.59
N THR A 197 -32.22 28.79 -21.32
CA THR A 197 -30.92 28.66 -22.01
C THR A 197 -30.76 29.71 -23.12
N ILE A 198 -31.82 29.98 -23.89
CA ILE A 198 -31.81 31.04 -24.92
C ILE A 198 -31.61 32.42 -24.27
N ARG A 199 -32.24 32.66 -23.12
CA ARG A 199 -32.11 33.93 -22.39
C ARG A 199 -30.69 34.15 -21.87
N GLU A 200 -30.02 33.11 -21.39
CA GLU A 200 -28.63 33.18 -20.96
C GLU A 200 -27.67 33.45 -22.12
N LEU A 201 -27.88 32.79 -23.27
CA LEU A 201 -27.04 33.00 -24.47
C LEU A 201 -27.19 34.40 -25.06
N GLY A 202 -28.39 34.99 -25.01
CA GLY A 202 -28.63 36.37 -25.44
C GLY A 202 -27.99 37.44 -24.54
N ARG A 203 -27.61 37.11 -23.31
CA ARG A 203 -26.87 38.02 -22.41
C ARG A 203 -25.38 38.05 -22.67
N VAL A 204 -24.81 36.99 -23.24
CA VAL A 204 -23.36 36.89 -23.51
C VAL A 204 -22.95 37.64 -24.78
N THR A 205 -23.93 38.02 -25.62
CA THR A 205 -23.69 38.73 -26.90
C THR A 205 -24.07 40.21 -26.89
N SER A 206 -24.29 40.81 -25.71
CA SER A 206 -24.50 42.27 -25.56
C SER A 206 -23.24 42.99 -25.11
#